data_AF-A0A843CB12-F1
#
_entry.id   AF-A0A843CB12-F1
#
_cell.length_a   1.000
_cell.length_b   1.000
_cell.length_c   1.000
_cell.angle_alpha   90.00
_cell.angle_beta   90.00
_cell.angle_gamma   90.00
#
_symmetry.space_group_name_H-M   'P 1'
#
loop_
_entity.id
_entity.type
_entity.pdbx_description
1 polymer ?
#
loop_
_entity_poly.entity_id
_entity_poly.type
_entity_poly.pdbx_seq_one_letter_code
_entity_poly.pdbx_strand_id
1 'polypeptide(L)'
;MLNGHHPKSLSMTEQEEFADALLDQISVEINEEHDIATLSSRIKEDPDFKARFDSPRQIADQITPDLRQRVGEFIGIKVSPDVKIEFPELEELKGIKGKKVFATQDAREFVDKLFLAVAKQSRQGIADLVKLDTAKFLVYSTYAKSYISKISTTYGDYLDSKIYINNFVLSNYPQIVLYKQGSPYEPGYEMIKSGYVGALKMTILEEMVHSIQNNLYEENKKAVTEVNKINEDLAKIILTLDDGIVTKLSDYLQLPAVPDEFPIAKRANLFFMLNPDNFIVNVLGPDVMTFTKVEIDPTIQQMIPQILETYQRWLLPIQRHHAAFSTMEGMAEFSVQNILKDDEDFHQYLATFMGTDISSYQVRKNIGKDFTGVVFGKYGKETFQILIKNPPTTRELKDPQLYLKRVF
;
A
#
# COMPACT_ATOMS: atom_id res chain seq x y z
N MET A 1 55.38 27.37 4.93
CA MET A 1 54.25 28.06 5.60
C MET A 1 53.61 28.93 4.52
N LEU A 2 52.38 28.73 4.06
CA LEU A 2 51.14 28.45 4.77
C LEU A 2 50.28 27.44 4.00
N ASN A 3 49.77 26.47 4.75
CA ASN A 3 48.63 25.64 4.38
C ASN A 3 47.36 26.50 4.35
N GLY A 4 46.46 26.22 3.41
CA GLY A 4 45.06 26.61 3.42
C GLY A 4 44.33 25.70 2.44
N HIS A 5 44.14 24.43 2.75
CA HIS A 5 42.82 23.92 3.19
C HIS A 5 41.66 24.55 2.39
N HIS A 6 41.51 24.13 1.14
CA HIS A 6 40.18 24.00 0.57
C HIS A 6 39.41 23.00 1.44
N PRO A 7 38.19 23.32 1.89
CA PRO A 7 37.33 22.31 2.48
C PRO A 7 37.08 21.28 1.37
N LYS A 8 37.53 20.03 1.59
CA LYS A 8 36.97 18.88 0.88
C LYS A 8 35.46 18.98 1.06
N SER A 9 34.70 19.16 -0.03
CA SER A 9 33.30 18.78 0.03
C SER A 9 33.28 17.34 0.51
N LEU A 10 32.61 17.06 1.63
CA LEU A 10 32.37 15.69 2.07
C LEU A 10 31.71 14.99 0.88
N SER A 11 32.43 14.09 0.19
CA SER A 11 31.80 13.29 -0.86
C SER A 11 30.75 12.44 -0.17
N MET A 12 29.49 12.58 -0.58
CA MET A 12 28.41 11.76 -0.07
C MET A 12 28.76 10.28 -0.23
N THR A 13 28.50 9.50 0.81
CA THR A 13 28.65 8.05 0.76
C THR A 13 27.54 7.45 -0.11
N GLU A 14 27.80 6.30 -0.74
CA GLU A 14 26.79 5.62 -1.54
C GLU A 14 25.51 5.30 -0.74
N GLN A 15 25.63 5.03 0.56
CA GLN A 15 24.47 4.79 1.44
C GLN A 15 23.63 6.06 1.65
N GLU A 16 24.26 7.23 1.71
CA GLU A 16 23.55 8.50 1.77
C GLU A 16 22.82 8.81 0.45
N GLU A 17 23.39 8.46 -0.71
CA GLU A 17 22.70 8.57 -2.00
C GLU A 17 21.43 7.72 -2.05
N PHE A 18 21.45 6.50 -1.50
CA PHE A 18 20.23 5.68 -1.37
C PHE A 18 19.18 6.30 -0.44
N ALA A 19 19.62 6.94 0.65
CA ALA A 19 18.73 7.63 1.57
C ALA A 19 18.06 8.82 0.89
N ASP A 20 18.84 9.64 0.20
CA ASP A 20 18.34 10.81 -0.53
C ASP A 20 17.40 10.37 -1.67
N ALA A 21 17.76 9.34 -2.44
CA ALA A 21 16.90 8.79 -3.48
C ALA A 21 15.56 8.26 -2.95
N LEU A 22 15.53 7.62 -1.78
CA LEU A 22 14.27 7.16 -1.17
C LEU A 22 13.40 8.34 -0.73
N LEU A 23 13.99 9.37 -0.12
CA LEU A 23 13.26 10.57 0.32
C LEU A 23 12.74 11.37 -0.89
N ASP A 24 13.54 11.52 -1.94
CA ASP A 24 13.14 12.18 -3.18
C ASP A 24 11.95 11.47 -3.84
N GLN A 25 11.94 10.13 -3.81
CA GLN A 25 10.83 9.33 -4.36
C GLN A 25 9.51 9.51 -3.61
N ILE A 26 9.53 10.02 -2.38
CA ILE A 26 8.32 10.34 -1.59
C ILE A 26 8.16 11.85 -1.35
N SER A 27 8.96 12.68 -2.03
CA SER A 27 8.98 14.13 -1.83
C SER A 27 7.63 14.79 -2.11
N VAL A 28 6.89 14.31 -3.11
CA VAL A 28 5.53 14.80 -3.43
C VAL A 28 4.62 14.67 -2.22
N GLU A 29 4.59 13.50 -1.60
CA GLU A 29 3.81 13.25 -0.40
C GLU A 29 4.28 14.11 0.78
N ILE A 30 5.59 14.20 1.00
CA ILE A 30 6.15 15.06 2.06
C ILE A 30 5.72 16.52 1.87
N ASN A 31 5.70 17.00 0.63
CA ASN A 31 5.24 18.35 0.30
C ASN A 31 3.74 18.51 0.57
N GLU A 32 2.91 17.52 0.21
CA GLU A 32 1.47 17.54 0.52
C GLU A 32 1.22 17.56 2.04
N GLU A 33 1.96 16.79 2.82
CA GLU A 33 1.89 16.82 4.29
C GLU A 33 2.23 18.22 4.84
N HIS A 34 3.28 18.85 4.30
CA HIS A 34 3.68 20.20 4.68
C HIS A 34 2.63 21.26 4.30
N ASP A 35 2.04 21.13 3.11
CA ASP A 35 0.99 22.02 2.63
C ASP A 35 -0.28 21.90 3.48
N ILE A 36 -0.69 20.67 3.84
CA ILE A 36 -1.80 20.43 4.76
C ILE A 36 -1.52 21.09 6.10
N ALA A 37 -0.34 20.87 6.69
CA ALA A 37 0.03 21.46 7.98
C ALA A 37 0.03 23.01 7.93
N THR A 38 0.60 23.59 6.88
CA THR A 38 0.69 25.04 6.69
C THR A 38 -0.69 25.68 6.51
N LEU A 39 -1.52 25.12 5.62
CA LEU A 39 -2.89 25.61 5.39
C LEU A 39 -3.74 25.48 6.66
N SER A 40 -3.61 24.36 7.38
CA SER A 40 -4.33 24.16 8.64
C SER A 40 -3.95 25.19 9.70
N SER A 41 -2.68 25.61 9.77
CA SER A 41 -2.25 26.69 10.66
C SER A 41 -2.87 28.03 10.25
N ARG A 42 -2.83 28.36 8.96
CA ARG A 42 -3.42 29.61 8.43
C ARG A 42 -4.92 29.71 8.71
N ILE A 43 -5.67 28.62 8.49
CA ILE A 43 -7.11 28.56 8.75
C ILE A 43 -7.43 28.79 10.24
N LYS A 44 -6.60 28.25 11.15
CA LYS A 44 -6.79 28.44 12.60
C LYS A 44 -6.57 29.89 13.03
N GLU A 45 -5.70 30.62 12.33
CA GLU A 45 -5.37 32.02 12.60
C GLU A 45 -6.31 33.01 11.90
N ASP A 46 -7.10 32.55 10.93
CA ASP A 46 -8.03 33.38 10.18
C ASP A 46 -9.27 33.75 11.03
N PRO A 47 -9.45 35.03 11.41
CA PRO A 47 -10.58 35.44 12.23
C PRO A 47 -11.92 35.36 11.49
N ASP A 48 -11.93 35.34 10.16
CA ASP A 48 -13.15 35.31 9.35
C ASP A 48 -13.64 33.87 9.09
N PHE A 49 -12.79 32.87 9.30
CA PHE A 49 -13.19 31.46 9.19
C PHE A 49 -13.87 30.94 10.48
N LYS A 50 -15.20 30.91 10.48
CA LYS A 50 -16.01 30.49 11.65
C LYS A 50 -16.53 29.04 11.60
N ALA A 51 -16.34 28.32 10.51
CA ALA A 51 -16.82 26.95 10.36
C ALA A 51 -16.17 25.99 11.38
N ARG A 52 -16.95 25.03 11.88
CA ARG A 52 -16.53 24.05 12.90
C ARG A 52 -16.99 22.65 12.53
N PHE A 53 -16.05 21.79 12.18
CA PHE A 53 -16.34 20.38 11.90
C PHE A 53 -16.12 19.55 13.18
N ASP A 54 -16.94 18.52 13.36
CA ASP A 54 -16.72 17.53 14.41
C ASP A 54 -15.43 16.74 14.14
N SER A 55 -14.72 16.36 15.22
CA SER A 55 -13.52 15.53 15.07
C SER A 55 -13.85 14.16 14.48
N PRO A 56 -12.87 13.48 13.82
CA PRO A 56 -13.07 12.13 13.31
C PRO A 56 -13.60 11.15 14.36
N ARG A 57 -13.14 11.28 15.61
CA ARG A 57 -13.61 10.48 16.75
C ARG A 57 -15.09 10.70 17.05
N GLN A 58 -15.53 11.96 17.15
CA GLN A 58 -16.93 12.27 17.46
C GLN A 58 -17.88 11.71 16.41
N ILE A 59 -17.53 11.84 15.13
CA ILE A 59 -18.33 11.31 14.03
C ILE A 59 -18.31 9.77 14.06
N ALA A 60 -17.12 9.17 14.21
CA ALA A 60 -16.98 7.71 14.29
C ALA A 60 -17.82 7.11 15.43
N ASP A 61 -17.80 7.71 16.62
CA ASP A 61 -18.59 7.26 17.78
C ASP A 61 -20.10 7.27 17.47
N GLN A 62 -20.58 8.23 16.69
CA GLN A 62 -21.98 8.34 16.28
C GLN A 62 -22.38 7.30 15.22
N ILE A 63 -21.54 7.08 14.19
CA ILE A 63 -21.90 6.24 13.04
C ILE A 63 -21.57 4.76 13.24
N THR A 64 -20.61 4.42 14.09
CA THR A 64 -20.09 3.05 14.27
C THR A 64 -21.16 2.01 14.65
N PRO A 65 -22.10 2.29 15.58
CA PRO A 65 -23.13 1.31 15.95
C PRO A 65 -24.02 0.90 14.75
N ASP A 66 -24.46 1.88 13.96
CA ASP A 66 -25.28 1.66 12.76
C ASP A 66 -24.51 0.87 11.70
N LEU A 67 -23.28 1.29 11.38
CA LEU A 67 -22.45 0.61 10.38
C LEU A 67 -22.18 -0.85 10.77
N ARG A 68 -21.89 -1.10 12.04
CA ARG A 68 -21.67 -2.47 12.56
C ARG A 68 -22.90 -3.34 12.36
N GLN A 69 -24.09 -2.81 12.62
CA GLN A 69 -25.34 -3.52 12.40
C GLN A 69 -25.54 -3.82 10.91
N ARG A 70 -25.41 -2.81 10.05
CA ARG A 70 -25.60 -2.94 8.59
C ARG A 70 -24.63 -3.93 7.96
N VAL A 71 -23.35 -3.91 8.37
CA VAL A 71 -22.36 -4.92 7.94
C VAL A 71 -22.81 -6.32 8.36
N GLY A 72 -23.23 -6.50 9.61
CA GLY A 72 -23.70 -7.80 10.10
C GLY A 72 -24.93 -8.33 9.35
N GLU A 73 -25.88 -7.45 9.02
CA GLU A 73 -27.10 -7.78 8.29
C GLU A 73 -26.84 -8.13 6.83
N PHE A 74 -26.02 -7.33 6.14
CA PHE A 74 -25.71 -7.52 4.72
C PHE A 74 -24.81 -8.73 4.47
N ILE A 75 -23.76 -8.89 5.28
CA ILE A 75 -22.75 -9.93 5.10
C ILE A 75 -23.17 -11.26 5.74
N GLY A 76 -24.01 -11.22 6.78
CA GLY A 76 -24.35 -12.41 7.56
C GLY A 76 -23.21 -12.92 8.46
N ILE A 77 -22.19 -12.08 8.71
CA ILE A 77 -21.10 -12.32 9.65
C ILE A 77 -20.99 -11.10 10.56
N LYS A 78 -21.04 -11.31 11.89
CA LYS A 78 -20.97 -10.22 12.87
C LYS A 78 -19.52 -9.72 12.99
N VAL A 79 -19.34 -8.41 12.94
CA VAL A 79 -18.08 -7.75 13.29
C VAL A 79 -17.82 -7.95 14.78
N SER A 80 -16.63 -8.45 15.13
CA SER A 80 -16.26 -8.72 16.53
C SER A 80 -16.35 -7.45 17.39
N PRO A 81 -16.96 -7.49 18.60
CA PRO A 81 -17.00 -6.35 19.51
C PRO A 81 -15.61 -5.86 19.92
N ASP A 82 -14.58 -6.69 19.78
CA ASP A 82 -13.19 -6.35 20.09
C ASP A 82 -12.53 -5.45 19.03
N VAL A 83 -13.16 -5.27 17.85
CA VAL A 83 -12.69 -4.34 16.83
C VAL A 83 -12.84 -2.91 17.34
N LYS A 84 -11.70 -2.24 17.54
CA LYS A 84 -11.60 -0.86 18.05
C LYS A 84 -11.26 0.12 16.92
N ILE A 85 -11.62 1.38 17.11
CA ILE A 85 -11.24 2.47 16.20
C ILE A 85 -10.23 3.38 16.90
N GLU A 86 -9.09 3.60 16.26
CA GLU A 86 -7.99 4.44 16.73
C GLU A 86 -7.71 5.57 15.73
N PHE A 87 -7.15 6.68 16.23
CA PHE A 87 -6.98 7.91 15.46
C PHE A 87 -5.52 8.37 15.55
N PRO A 88 -4.58 7.62 14.95
CA PRO A 88 -3.16 7.95 15.01
C PRO A 88 -2.86 9.26 14.30
N GLU A 89 -1.88 9.97 14.82
CA GLU A 89 -1.24 11.09 14.12
C GLU A 89 -0.32 10.58 13.00
N LEU A 90 0.15 11.48 12.14
CA LEU A 90 0.88 11.15 10.91
C LEU A 90 2.08 10.22 11.11
N GLU A 91 2.96 10.50 12.08
CA GLU A 91 4.15 9.67 12.35
C GLU A 91 3.75 8.25 12.78
N GLU A 92 2.76 8.13 13.68
CA GLU A 92 2.26 6.84 14.15
C GLU A 92 1.61 6.05 13.02
N LEU A 93 0.83 6.72 12.16
CA LEU A 93 0.18 6.11 11.00
C LEU A 93 1.22 5.54 10.01
N LYS A 94 2.30 6.27 9.73
CA LYS A 94 3.43 5.75 8.92
C LYS A 94 4.07 4.52 9.58
N GLY A 95 4.23 4.53 10.90
CA GLY A 95 4.69 3.35 11.65
C GLY A 95 3.76 2.14 11.52
N ILE A 96 2.44 2.35 11.56
CA ILE A 96 1.43 1.31 11.37
C ILE A 96 1.51 0.71 9.96
N LYS A 97 1.75 1.53 8.91
CA LYS A 97 1.99 1.02 7.55
C LYS A 97 3.20 0.07 7.50
N GLY A 98 4.25 0.35 8.28
CA GLY A 98 5.38 -0.56 8.43
C GLY A 98 5.00 -1.92 9.00
N LYS A 99 4.10 -1.96 9.99
CA LYS A 99 3.61 -3.23 10.58
C LYS A 99 2.80 -4.07 9.59
N LYS A 100 2.14 -3.45 8.61
CA LYS A 100 1.41 -4.14 7.54
C LYS A 100 2.30 -4.76 6.46
N VAL A 101 3.58 -4.40 6.42
CA VAL A 101 4.53 -5.10 5.57
C VAL A 101 4.79 -6.48 6.19
N PHE A 102 4.28 -7.54 5.56
CA PHE A 102 4.46 -8.90 6.04
C PHE A 102 5.87 -9.42 5.75
N ALA A 103 6.80 -9.05 6.64
CA ALA A 103 8.19 -9.45 6.61
C ALA A 103 8.42 -10.81 7.31
N THR A 104 9.57 -11.43 7.05
CA THR A 104 10.03 -12.57 7.87
C THR A 104 10.30 -12.13 9.31
N GLN A 105 10.33 -13.09 10.24
CA GLN A 105 10.57 -12.78 11.65
C GLN A 105 11.91 -12.06 11.87
N ASP A 106 12.96 -12.43 11.13
CA ASP A 106 14.29 -11.82 11.22
C ASP A 106 14.40 -10.47 10.48
N ALA A 107 13.44 -10.13 9.63
CA ALA A 107 13.36 -8.83 8.96
C ALA A 107 12.44 -7.83 9.67
N ARG A 108 11.57 -8.28 10.59
CA ARG A 108 10.58 -7.43 11.26
C ARG A 108 11.18 -6.17 11.90
N GLU A 109 12.25 -6.32 12.68
CA GLU A 109 12.90 -5.19 13.35
C GLU A 109 13.52 -4.22 12.35
N PHE A 110 14.07 -4.72 11.24
CA PHE A 110 14.63 -3.90 10.17
C PHE A 110 13.54 -3.04 9.53
N VAL A 111 12.39 -3.64 9.19
CA VAL A 111 11.28 -2.93 8.57
C VAL A 111 10.71 -1.86 9.49
N ASP A 112 10.55 -2.15 10.79
CA ASP A 112 10.06 -1.17 11.75
C ASP A 112 11.00 0.03 11.86
N LYS A 113 12.31 -0.21 11.89
CA LYS A 113 13.33 0.85 11.89
C LYS A 113 13.32 1.65 10.59
N LEU A 114 13.15 1.00 9.44
CA LEU A 114 13.09 1.66 8.13
C LEU A 114 11.89 2.61 8.06
N PHE A 115 10.69 2.14 8.39
CA PHE A 115 9.50 2.98 8.35
C PHE A 115 9.59 4.13 9.35
N LEU A 116 10.16 3.92 10.53
CA LEU A 116 10.40 5.00 11.48
C LEU A 116 11.41 6.03 10.96
N ALA A 117 12.51 5.58 10.34
CA ALA A 117 13.50 6.47 9.76
C ALA A 117 12.91 7.31 8.62
N VAL A 118 12.12 6.69 7.74
CA VAL A 118 11.42 7.40 6.65
C VAL A 118 10.35 8.35 7.20
N ALA A 119 9.56 7.94 8.20
CA ALA A 119 8.56 8.79 8.83
C ALA A 119 9.18 10.06 9.44
N LYS A 120 10.37 9.94 10.01
CA LYS A 120 11.15 11.05 10.58
C LYS A 120 12.02 11.78 9.55
N GLN A 121 11.98 11.37 8.29
CA GLN A 121 12.84 11.89 7.21
C GLN A 121 14.34 11.85 7.61
N SER A 122 14.73 10.82 8.37
CA SER A 122 16.08 10.68 8.91
C SER A 122 17.01 10.10 7.85
N ARG A 123 17.64 10.98 7.07
CA ARG A 123 18.67 10.63 6.08
C ARG A 123 19.74 9.69 6.64
N GLN A 124 20.31 10.03 7.80
CA GLN A 124 21.31 9.20 8.46
C GLN A 124 20.73 7.84 8.89
N GLY A 125 19.52 7.82 9.47
CA GLY A 125 18.88 6.58 9.90
C GLY A 125 18.60 5.63 8.73
N ILE A 126 18.25 6.15 7.56
CA ILE A 126 18.09 5.36 6.35
C ILE A 126 19.45 4.84 5.86
N ALA A 127 20.46 5.70 5.77
CA ALA A 127 21.81 5.30 5.34
C ALA A 127 22.42 4.21 6.25
N ASP A 128 22.21 4.30 7.57
CA ASP A 128 22.64 3.29 8.53
C ASP A 128 21.96 1.94 8.30
N LEU A 129 20.70 1.93 7.86
CA LEU A 129 19.97 0.71 7.51
C LEU A 129 20.45 0.10 6.19
N VAL A 130 20.78 0.92 5.18
CA VAL A 130 21.41 0.44 3.93
C VAL A 130 22.71 -0.29 4.26
N LYS A 131 23.51 0.27 5.18
CA LYS A 131 24.77 -0.31 5.66
C LYS A 131 24.55 -1.58 6.49
N LEU A 132 23.50 -1.62 7.29
CA LEU A 132 23.18 -2.76 8.15
C LEU A 132 22.83 -4.00 7.34
N ASP A 133 21.91 -3.86 6.38
CA ASP A 133 21.49 -4.94 5.51
C ASP A 133 20.93 -4.38 4.19
N THR A 134 21.81 -4.32 3.18
CA THR A 134 21.46 -3.80 1.86
C THR A 134 20.40 -4.66 1.17
N ALA A 135 20.40 -5.98 1.36
CA ALA A 135 19.41 -6.86 0.73
C ALA A 135 18.00 -6.57 1.28
N LYS A 136 17.86 -6.44 2.60
CA LYS A 136 16.60 -6.04 3.24
C LYS A 136 16.20 -4.62 2.83
N PHE A 137 17.14 -3.69 2.74
CA PHE A 137 16.84 -2.34 2.25
C PHE A 137 16.24 -2.36 0.84
N LEU A 138 16.85 -3.08 -0.11
CA LEU A 138 16.38 -3.15 -1.49
C LEU A 138 14.94 -3.70 -1.59
N VAL A 139 14.60 -4.70 -0.77
CA VAL A 139 13.23 -5.26 -0.73
C VAL A 139 12.26 -4.29 -0.06
N TYR A 140 12.53 -3.87 1.17
CA TYR A 140 11.54 -3.19 2.01
C TYR A 140 11.42 -1.67 1.74
N SER A 141 12.42 -1.04 1.10
CA SER A 141 12.31 0.35 0.64
C SER A 141 11.20 0.54 -0.39
N THR A 142 10.90 -0.48 -1.20
CA THR A 142 9.79 -0.44 -2.16
C THR A 142 8.43 -0.32 -1.47
N TYR A 143 8.26 -0.98 -0.32
CA TYR A 143 7.07 -0.86 0.52
C TYR A 143 7.01 0.49 1.23
N ALA A 144 8.13 0.94 1.80
CA ALA A 144 8.21 2.26 2.43
C ALA A 144 7.80 3.35 1.44
N LYS A 145 8.35 3.32 0.23
CA LYS A 145 7.93 4.17 -0.89
C LYS A 145 6.43 4.03 -1.16
N SER A 146 5.95 2.83 -1.50
CA SER A 146 4.58 2.64 -1.98
C SER A 146 3.51 2.96 -0.94
N TYR A 147 3.77 2.73 0.34
CA TYR A 147 2.79 2.96 1.41
C TYR A 147 2.83 4.39 1.92
N ILE A 148 4.02 4.98 2.00
CA ILE A 148 4.14 6.35 2.48
C ILE A 148 3.72 7.32 1.39
N SER A 149 4.03 7.09 0.11
CA SER A 149 3.65 7.97 -1.01
C SER A 149 2.14 8.07 -1.31
N LYS A 150 1.29 7.51 -0.44
CA LYS A 150 -0.17 7.53 -0.54
C LYS A 150 -0.80 7.88 0.80
N ILE A 151 -0.02 8.37 1.76
CA ILE A 151 -0.50 8.52 3.13
C ILE A 151 -1.52 9.67 3.21
N SER A 152 -1.38 10.73 2.41
CA SER A 152 -2.34 11.84 2.28
C SER A 152 -3.69 11.40 1.69
N THR A 153 -3.69 10.33 0.90
CA THR A 153 -4.87 9.81 0.21
C THR A 153 -5.45 8.55 0.87
N THR A 154 -4.81 8.04 1.92
CA THR A 154 -5.31 6.88 2.68
C THR A 154 -6.10 7.34 3.89
N TYR A 155 -7.41 7.05 3.93
CA TYR A 155 -8.28 7.48 5.02
C TYR A 155 -8.32 6.54 6.23
N GLY A 156 -8.07 5.25 6.02
CA GLY A 156 -8.01 4.30 7.11
C GLY A 156 -7.26 3.02 6.75
N ASP A 157 -7.14 2.16 7.76
CA ASP A 157 -6.52 0.85 7.62
C ASP A 157 -6.93 -0.10 8.76
N TYR A 158 -7.02 -1.40 8.50
CA TYR A 158 -7.23 -2.45 9.49
C TYR A 158 -5.96 -3.26 9.78
N LEU A 159 -5.62 -3.38 11.06
CA LEU A 159 -4.56 -4.27 11.55
C LEU A 159 -4.83 -4.71 13.00
N ASP A 160 -4.71 -6.00 13.29
CA ASP A 160 -4.75 -6.58 14.65
C ASP A 160 -5.97 -6.14 15.48
N SER A 161 -7.19 -6.31 14.94
CA SER A 161 -8.46 -5.90 15.58
C SER A 161 -8.60 -4.39 15.81
N LYS A 162 -7.83 -3.57 15.09
CA LYS A 162 -7.93 -2.12 15.14
C LYS A 162 -8.13 -1.55 13.75
N ILE A 163 -9.09 -0.64 13.64
CA ILE A 163 -9.30 0.24 12.50
C ILE A 163 -8.60 1.56 12.85
N TYR A 164 -7.56 1.89 12.11
CA TYR A 164 -6.82 3.14 12.25
C TYR A 164 -7.37 4.14 11.25
N ILE A 165 -7.94 5.24 11.74
CA ILE A 165 -8.45 6.34 10.94
C ILE A 165 -7.35 7.40 10.84
N ASN A 166 -7.06 7.86 9.62
CA ASN A 166 -6.03 8.87 9.37
C ASN A 166 -6.47 10.22 9.96
N ASN A 167 -6.11 10.46 11.22
CA ASN A 167 -6.54 11.65 11.96
C ASN A 167 -5.93 12.92 11.36
N PHE A 168 -4.70 12.83 10.84
CA PHE A 168 -4.00 13.94 10.22
C PHE A 168 -4.75 14.48 9.00
N VAL A 169 -5.15 13.62 8.06
CA VAL A 169 -5.90 14.06 6.88
C VAL A 169 -7.31 14.47 7.27
N LEU A 170 -8.05 13.59 7.94
CA LEU A 170 -9.49 13.76 8.13
C LEU A 170 -9.86 14.89 9.10
N SER A 171 -8.96 15.29 10.01
CA SER A 171 -9.19 16.48 10.86
C SER A 171 -8.98 17.82 10.14
N ASN A 172 -8.22 17.82 9.04
CA ASN A 172 -7.79 19.05 8.37
C ASN A 172 -8.47 19.26 7.01
N TYR A 173 -8.64 18.20 6.23
CA TYR A 173 -9.09 18.28 4.83
C TYR A 173 -10.46 18.96 4.63
N PRO A 174 -11.51 18.68 5.43
CA PRO A 174 -12.80 19.36 5.29
C PRO A 174 -12.68 20.89 5.43
N GLN A 175 -11.86 21.34 6.39
CA GLN A 175 -11.60 22.77 6.61
C GLN A 175 -10.84 23.38 5.43
N ILE A 176 -9.82 22.68 4.92
CA ILE A 176 -9.02 23.12 3.78
C ILE A 176 -9.88 23.24 2.51
N VAL A 177 -10.73 22.25 2.23
CA VAL A 177 -11.62 22.26 1.06
C VAL A 177 -12.58 23.44 1.14
N LEU A 178 -13.18 23.70 2.30
CA LEU A 178 -14.08 24.83 2.48
C LEU A 178 -13.35 26.16 2.37
N TYR A 179 -12.17 26.27 2.98
CA TYR A 179 -11.37 27.49 2.94
C TYR A 179 -10.98 27.88 1.50
N LYS A 180 -10.63 26.88 0.67
CA LYS A 180 -10.28 27.07 -0.74
C LYS A 180 -11.45 27.56 -1.61
N GLN A 181 -12.69 27.40 -1.18
CA GLN A 181 -13.87 27.95 -1.89
C GLN A 181 -14.00 29.48 -1.72
N GLY A 182 -13.33 30.04 -0.70
CA GLY A 182 -13.41 31.47 -0.38
C GLY A 182 -14.69 31.86 0.37
N SER A 183 -14.70 33.07 0.91
CA SER A 183 -15.86 33.64 1.61
C SER A 183 -16.94 34.07 0.60
N PRO A 184 -18.25 33.92 0.91
CA PRO A 184 -18.81 33.36 2.15
C PRO A 184 -18.73 31.83 2.20
N TYR A 185 -18.44 31.27 3.37
CA TYR A 185 -18.24 29.83 3.57
C TYR A 185 -19.55 29.06 3.81
N GLU A 186 -20.60 29.76 4.26
CA GLU A 186 -21.89 29.19 4.61
C GLU A 186 -22.54 28.37 3.47
N PRO A 187 -22.49 28.78 2.19
CA PRO A 187 -23.11 28.02 1.10
C PRO A 187 -22.47 26.64 0.88
N GLY A 188 -21.17 26.48 1.12
CA GLY A 188 -20.44 25.23 0.90
C GLY A 188 -20.34 24.33 2.13
N TYR A 189 -20.64 24.86 3.32
CA TYR A 189 -20.37 24.20 4.60
C TYR A 189 -21.13 22.88 4.77
N GLU A 190 -22.46 22.86 4.62
CA GLU A 190 -23.26 21.64 4.84
C GLU A 190 -22.90 20.53 3.84
N MET A 191 -22.63 20.91 2.60
CA MET A 191 -22.20 19.99 1.54
C MET A 191 -20.86 19.32 1.91
N ILE A 192 -19.86 20.10 2.33
CA ILE A 192 -18.55 19.58 2.73
C ILE A 192 -18.65 18.73 3.99
N LYS A 193 -19.46 19.17 4.95
CA LYS A 193 -19.71 18.43 6.20
C LYS A 193 -20.33 17.06 5.92
N SER A 194 -21.35 17.00 5.06
CA SER A 194 -21.98 15.74 4.66
C SER A 194 -20.99 14.81 3.95
N GLY A 195 -20.22 15.33 2.98
CA GLY A 195 -19.19 14.52 2.31
C GLY A 195 -18.07 14.03 3.25
N TYR A 196 -17.74 14.80 4.28
CA TYR A 196 -16.78 14.39 5.30
C TYR A 196 -17.31 13.23 6.16
N VAL A 197 -18.58 13.28 6.58
CA VAL A 197 -19.24 12.15 7.26
C VAL A 197 -19.28 10.93 6.34
N GLY A 198 -19.55 11.12 5.05
CA GLY A 198 -19.55 10.06 4.05
C GLY A 198 -18.19 9.36 3.89
N ALA A 199 -17.10 10.13 3.90
CA ALA A 199 -15.74 9.58 3.87
C ALA A 199 -15.47 8.65 5.07
N LEU A 200 -15.85 9.08 6.27
CA LEU A 200 -15.72 8.28 7.50
C LEU A 200 -16.61 7.04 7.48
N LYS A 201 -17.85 7.15 7.01
CA LYS A 201 -18.76 6.00 6.82
C LYS A 201 -18.15 4.96 5.89
N MET A 202 -17.67 5.38 4.73
CA MET A 202 -17.03 4.50 3.75
C MET A 202 -15.81 3.81 4.36
N THR A 203 -14.90 4.58 4.96
CA THR A 203 -13.64 4.05 5.49
C THR A 203 -13.88 3.06 6.63
N ILE A 204 -14.70 3.42 7.63
CA ILE A 204 -14.98 2.54 8.76
C ILE A 204 -15.68 1.26 8.30
N LEU A 205 -16.61 1.36 7.35
CA LEU A 205 -17.29 0.20 6.81
C LEU A 205 -16.33 -0.73 6.05
N GLU A 206 -15.49 -0.19 5.16
CA GLU A 206 -14.47 -0.95 4.40
C GLU A 206 -13.60 -1.77 5.37
N GLU A 207 -13.07 -1.11 6.40
CA GLU A 207 -12.18 -1.76 7.38
C GLU A 207 -12.91 -2.72 8.33
N MET A 208 -14.20 -2.49 8.63
CA MET A 208 -15.04 -3.48 9.31
C MET A 208 -15.20 -4.76 8.47
N VAL A 209 -15.34 -4.63 7.16
CA VAL A 209 -15.40 -5.81 6.27
C VAL A 209 -14.06 -6.52 6.21
N HIS A 210 -12.93 -5.80 6.21
CA HIS A 210 -11.63 -6.46 6.33
C HIS A 210 -11.47 -7.22 7.65
N SER A 211 -12.03 -6.72 8.75
CA SER A 211 -11.91 -7.35 10.08
C SER A 211 -12.53 -8.74 10.21
N ILE A 212 -13.44 -9.11 9.32
CA ILE A 212 -14.12 -10.42 9.35
C ILE A 212 -13.48 -11.43 8.38
N GLN A 213 -12.45 -11.05 7.63
CA GLN A 213 -11.82 -11.85 6.57
C GLN A 213 -10.59 -12.65 7.06
N ASN A 214 -10.54 -13.04 8.34
CA ASN A 214 -9.33 -13.60 8.99
C ASN A 214 -8.63 -14.72 8.22
N ASN A 215 -9.36 -15.67 7.63
CA ASN A 215 -8.74 -16.76 6.86
C ASN A 215 -7.99 -16.23 5.62
N LEU A 216 -8.63 -15.34 4.86
CA LEU A 216 -8.03 -14.71 3.69
C LEU A 216 -6.84 -13.83 4.09
N TYR A 217 -6.96 -13.11 5.21
CA TYR A 217 -5.88 -12.31 5.76
C TYR A 217 -4.65 -13.16 6.11
N GLU A 218 -4.84 -14.30 6.78
CA GLU A 218 -3.75 -15.22 7.13
C GLU A 218 -3.13 -15.92 5.92
N GLU A 219 -3.93 -16.30 4.92
CA GLU A 219 -3.42 -16.81 3.65
C GLU A 219 -2.58 -15.77 2.91
N ASN A 220 -3.10 -14.54 2.82
CA ASN A 220 -2.42 -13.41 2.22
C ASN A 220 -1.08 -13.13 2.93
N LYS A 221 -1.10 -13.06 4.27
CA LYS A 221 0.09 -12.84 5.09
C LYS A 221 1.17 -13.87 4.84
N LYS A 222 0.82 -15.16 4.88
CA LYS A 222 1.76 -16.26 4.59
C LYS A 222 2.35 -16.16 3.18
N ALA A 223 1.51 -15.87 2.20
CA ALA A 223 1.92 -15.73 0.81
C ALA A 223 2.91 -14.57 0.61
N VAL A 224 2.59 -13.39 1.14
CA VAL A 224 3.45 -12.20 1.05
C VAL A 224 4.77 -12.39 1.80
N THR A 225 4.75 -13.02 2.99
CA THR A 225 5.99 -13.33 3.71
C THR A 225 6.92 -14.22 2.89
N GLU A 226 6.39 -15.22 2.18
CA GLU A 226 7.20 -16.07 1.31
C GLU A 226 7.70 -15.30 0.06
N VAL A 227 6.86 -14.44 -0.54
CA VAL A 227 7.30 -13.53 -1.62
C VAL A 227 8.47 -12.66 -1.17
N ASN A 228 8.36 -12.03 -0.01
CA ASN A 228 9.40 -11.15 0.52
C ASN A 228 10.69 -11.90 0.83
N LYS A 229 10.58 -13.11 1.40
CA LYS A 229 11.74 -13.99 1.61
C LYS A 229 12.46 -14.31 0.30
N ILE A 230 11.72 -14.63 -0.76
CA ILE A 230 12.31 -14.94 -2.07
C ILE A 230 12.95 -13.69 -2.71
N ASN A 231 12.32 -12.52 -2.53
CA ASN A 231 12.91 -11.26 -2.98
C ASN A 231 14.20 -10.92 -2.21
N GLU A 232 14.29 -11.24 -0.91
CA GLU A 232 15.54 -11.12 -0.14
C GLU A 232 16.60 -12.10 -0.63
N ASP A 233 16.23 -13.36 -0.92
CA ASP A 233 17.14 -14.36 -1.49
C ASP A 233 17.71 -13.84 -2.83
N LEU A 234 16.86 -13.30 -3.71
CA LEU A 234 17.27 -12.71 -4.98
C LEU A 234 18.22 -11.52 -4.78
N ALA A 235 17.89 -10.60 -3.87
CA ALA A 235 18.75 -9.45 -3.57
C ALA A 235 20.14 -9.91 -3.12
N LYS A 236 20.22 -10.95 -2.27
CA LYS A 236 21.50 -11.54 -1.85
C LYS A 236 22.27 -12.13 -3.02
N ILE A 237 21.61 -12.88 -3.90
CA ILE A 237 22.24 -13.44 -5.13
C ILE A 237 22.86 -12.32 -5.96
N ILE A 238 22.07 -11.28 -6.29
CA ILE A 238 22.52 -10.16 -7.12
C ILE A 238 23.68 -9.40 -6.45
N LEU A 239 23.61 -9.17 -5.14
CA LEU A 239 24.65 -8.45 -4.42
C LEU A 239 26.00 -9.19 -4.41
N THR A 240 25.99 -10.52 -4.52
CA THR A 240 27.21 -11.36 -4.53
C THR A 240 27.83 -11.58 -5.91
N LEU A 241 27.21 -11.12 -7.00
CA LEU A 241 27.77 -11.25 -8.35
C LEU A 241 29.09 -10.49 -8.47
N ASP A 242 30.03 -11.03 -9.25
CA ASP A 242 31.28 -10.33 -9.57
C ASP A 242 31.02 -9.14 -10.50
N ASP A 243 31.89 -8.13 -10.44
CA ASP A 243 31.72 -6.88 -11.20
C ASP A 243 31.72 -7.10 -12.73
N GLY A 244 32.39 -8.15 -13.21
CA GLY A 244 32.41 -8.51 -14.62
C GLY A 244 31.04 -9.01 -15.10
N ILE A 245 30.40 -9.88 -14.32
CA ILE A 245 29.01 -10.32 -14.58
C ILE A 245 28.05 -9.14 -14.45
N VAL A 246 28.17 -8.31 -13.41
CA VAL A 246 27.30 -7.13 -13.19
C VAL A 246 27.35 -6.17 -14.38
N THR A 247 28.55 -5.90 -14.91
CA THR A 247 28.74 -5.02 -16.07
C THR A 247 28.10 -5.62 -17.32
N LYS A 248 28.42 -6.89 -17.64
CA LYS A 248 27.85 -7.58 -18.80
C LYS A 248 26.33 -7.67 -18.76
N LEU A 249 25.75 -7.98 -17.59
CA LEU A 249 24.30 -8.02 -17.42
C LEU A 249 23.68 -6.64 -17.57
N SER A 250 24.28 -5.60 -16.98
CA SER A 250 23.79 -4.23 -17.10
C SER A 250 23.78 -3.77 -18.57
N ASP A 251 24.84 -4.06 -19.31
CA ASP A 251 24.94 -3.74 -20.74
C ASP A 251 23.92 -4.53 -21.56
N TYR A 252 23.79 -5.83 -21.29
CA TYR A 252 22.85 -6.72 -21.98
C TYR A 252 21.39 -6.28 -21.76
N LEU A 253 21.04 -5.89 -20.54
CA LEU A 253 19.72 -5.38 -20.16
C LEU A 253 19.53 -3.89 -20.49
N GLN A 254 20.55 -3.23 -21.06
CA GLN A 254 20.55 -1.81 -21.42
C GLN A 254 20.21 -0.89 -20.24
N LEU A 255 20.73 -1.20 -19.05
CA LEU A 255 20.49 -0.42 -17.84
C LEU A 255 21.23 0.93 -17.89
N PRO A 256 20.71 1.96 -17.21
CA PRO A 256 21.41 3.24 -17.08
C PRO A 256 22.81 3.05 -16.50
N ALA A 257 23.79 3.75 -17.09
CA ALA A 257 25.17 3.71 -16.63
C ALA A 257 25.28 4.29 -15.20
N VAL A 258 26.03 3.60 -14.35
CA VAL A 258 26.31 4.00 -12.97
C VAL A 258 27.84 4.10 -12.81
N PRO A 259 28.38 5.17 -12.20
CA PRO A 259 29.82 5.31 -12.00
C PRO A 259 30.42 4.15 -11.19
N ASP A 260 31.70 3.85 -11.42
CA ASP A 260 32.40 2.70 -10.82
C ASP A 260 32.52 2.81 -9.30
N GLU A 261 32.51 4.03 -8.77
CA GLU A 261 32.51 4.34 -7.34
C GLU A 261 31.19 4.01 -6.61
N PHE A 262 30.12 3.63 -7.33
CA PHE A 262 28.83 3.21 -6.77
C PHE A 262 28.50 1.73 -7.07
N PRO A 263 29.24 0.77 -6.48
CA PRO A 263 29.09 -0.66 -6.75
C PRO A 263 27.76 -1.25 -6.24
N ILE A 264 27.15 -0.69 -5.20
CA ILE A 264 25.84 -1.13 -4.70
C ILE A 264 24.74 -0.65 -5.64
N ALA A 265 24.80 0.60 -6.14
CA ALA A 265 23.83 1.15 -7.08
C ALA A 265 23.75 0.35 -8.38
N LYS A 266 24.89 -0.10 -8.92
CA LYS A 266 24.93 -1.02 -10.07
C LYS A 266 24.13 -2.30 -9.83
N ARG A 267 24.33 -2.93 -8.66
CA ARG A 267 23.64 -4.16 -8.25
C ARG A 267 22.16 -3.90 -7.94
N ALA A 268 21.83 -2.74 -7.37
CA ALA A 268 20.45 -2.34 -7.11
C ALA A 268 19.66 -2.18 -8.42
N ASN A 269 20.23 -1.56 -9.45
CA ASN A 269 19.61 -1.47 -10.77
C ASN A 269 19.30 -2.86 -11.35
N LEU A 270 20.25 -3.81 -11.24
CA LEU A 270 20.02 -5.19 -11.63
C LEU A 270 18.92 -5.85 -10.79
N PHE A 271 18.93 -5.68 -9.47
CA PHE A 271 17.89 -6.24 -8.60
C PHE A 271 16.50 -5.73 -8.98
N PHE A 272 16.32 -4.42 -9.20
CA PHE A 272 15.02 -3.88 -9.57
C PHE A 272 14.58 -4.30 -10.98
N MET A 273 15.53 -4.40 -11.93
CA MET A 273 15.23 -4.91 -13.28
C MET A 273 14.83 -6.38 -13.26
N LEU A 274 15.57 -7.20 -12.52
CA LEU A 274 15.40 -8.64 -12.41
C LEU A 274 14.50 -9.05 -11.24
N ASN A 275 13.81 -8.11 -10.59
CA ASN A 275 12.81 -8.47 -9.59
C ASN A 275 11.68 -9.20 -10.32
N PRO A 276 11.19 -10.35 -9.82
CA PRO A 276 10.22 -11.16 -10.56
C PRO A 276 8.94 -10.39 -10.90
N ASP A 277 8.46 -9.51 -10.00
CA ASP A 277 7.30 -8.65 -10.26
C ASP A 277 7.54 -7.76 -11.48
N ASN A 278 8.69 -7.09 -11.55
CA ASN A 278 9.01 -6.18 -12.65
C ASN A 278 9.33 -6.94 -13.95
N PHE A 279 10.14 -7.98 -13.85
CA PHE A 279 10.60 -8.76 -15.00
C PHE A 279 9.45 -9.51 -15.65
N ILE A 280 8.70 -10.32 -14.89
CA ILE A 280 7.68 -11.20 -15.45
C ILE A 280 6.51 -10.39 -16.00
N VAL A 281 6.11 -9.29 -15.33
CA VAL A 281 5.03 -8.42 -15.84
C VAL A 281 5.40 -7.77 -17.18
N ASN A 282 6.65 -7.29 -17.32
CA ASN A 282 7.08 -6.59 -18.54
C ASN A 282 7.47 -7.54 -19.67
N VAL A 283 7.97 -8.74 -19.37
CA VAL A 283 8.46 -9.71 -20.37
C VAL A 283 7.38 -10.71 -20.77
N LEU A 284 6.54 -11.17 -19.82
CA LEU A 284 5.53 -12.20 -20.05
C LEU A 284 4.09 -11.66 -20.06
N GLY A 285 3.91 -10.36 -19.77
CA GLY A 285 2.62 -9.67 -19.83
C GLY A 285 1.79 -9.77 -18.54
N PRO A 286 0.66 -9.04 -18.44
CA PRO A 286 -0.14 -8.92 -17.22
C PRO A 286 -0.84 -10.21 -16.77
N ASP A 287 -0.82 -11.26 -17.61
CA ASP A 287 -1.44 -12.56 -17.35
C ASP A 287 -0.56 -13.53 -16.54
N VAL A 288 0.51 -13.02 -15.90
CA VAL A 288 1.37 -13.73 -14.92
C VAL A 288 0.59 -14.65 -13.99
N MET A 289 -0.58 -14.16 -13.63
CA MET A 289 -1.61 -14.75 -12.79
C MET A 289 -2.08 -16.15 -13.21
N THR A 290 -1.81 -16.59 -14.43
CA THR A 290 -2.25 -17.91 -14.96
C THR A 290 -1.09 -18.82 -15.35
N PHE A 291 0.16 -18.35 -15.25
CA PHE A 291 1.31 -19.18 -15.59
C PHE A 291 1.48 -20.32 -14.59
N THR A 292 1.95 -21.44 -15.14
CA THR A 292 2.33 -22.63 -14.36
C THR A 292 3.84 -22.87 -14.37
N LYS A 293 4.56 -22.19 -15.26
CA LYS A 293 6.02 -22.27 -15.43
C LYS A 293 6.55 -20.89 -15.82
N VAL A 294 7.80 -20.64 -15.44
CA VAL A 294 8.54 -19.44 -15.84
C VAL A 294 9.61 -19.82 -16.86
N GLU A 295 9.74 -19.04 -17.91
CA GLU A 295 10.83 -19.13 -18.88
C GLU A 295 11.76 -17.92 -18.71
N ILE A 296 13.06 -18.14 -18.85
CA ILE A 296 14.08 -17.10 -18.69
C ILE A 296 14.99 -17.11 -19.90
N ASP A 297 15.43 -15.91 -20.30
CA ASP A 297 16.43 -15.77 -21.35
C ASP A 297 17.69 -16.59 -21.00
N PRO A 298 18.13 -17.50 -21.89
CA PRO A 298 19.29 -18.37 -21.63
C PRO A 298 20.57 -17.60 -21.28
N THR A 299 20.73 -16.38 -21.81
CA THR A 299 21.87 -15.48 -21.55
C THR A 299 21.87 -15.00 -20.11
N ILE A 300 20.70 -14.58 -19.60
CA ILE A 300 20.52 -14.18 -18.20
C ILE A 300 20.73 -15.40 -17.29
N GLN A 301 20.15 -16.55 -17.65
CA GLN A 301 20.29 -17.78 -16.86
C GLN A 301 21.74 -18.27 -16.79
N GLN A 302 22.53 -18.12 -17.87
CA GLN A 302 23.96 -18.47 -17.84
C GLN A 302 24.74 -17.57 -16.87
N MET A 303 24.40 -16.28 -16.78
CA MET A 303 25.05 -15.32 -15.89
C MET A 303 24.56 -15.42 -14.44
N ILE A 304 23.30 -15.81 -14.22
CA ILE A 304 22.71 -16.05 -12.90
C ILE A 304 22.02 -17.43 -12.90
N PRO A 305 22.76 -18.54 -12.70
CA PRO A 305 22.21 -19.89 -12.80
C PRO A 305 21.00 -20.17 -11.90
N GLN A 306 20.91 -19.46 -10.77
CA GLN A 306 19.87 -19.63 -9.74
C GLN A 306 18.58 -18.85 -10.04
N ILE A 307 18.54 -18.00 -11.08
CA ILE A 307 17.42 -17.08 -11.33
C ILE A 307 16.12 -17.83 -11.66
N LEU A 308 16.21 -18.89 -12.48
CA LEU A 308 15.05 -19.67 -12.89
C LEU A 308 14.37 -20.35 -11.70
N GLU A 309 15.17 -20.98 -10.83
CA GLU A 309 14.65 -21.60 -9.60
C GLU A 309 14.00 -20.56 -8.68
N THR A 310 14.64 -19.39 -8.53
CA THR A 310 14.13 -18.27 -7.72
C THR A 310 12.76 -17.82 -8.22
N TYR A 311 12.60 -17.61 -9.52
CA TYR A 311 11.33 -17.18 -10.11
C TYR A 311 10.26 -18.28 -10.06
N GLN A 312 10.66 -19.54 -10.23
CA GLN A 312 9.75 -20.67 -10.14
C GLN A 312 9.21 -20.84 -8.71
N ARG A 313 10.04 -20.59 -7.68
CA ARG A 313 9.63 -20.55 -6.27
C ARG A 313 8.69 -19.37 -5.99
N TRP A 314 8.92 -18.22 -6.64
CA TRP A 314 8.16 -16.99 -6.45
C TRP A 314 6.71 -17.07 -6.97
N LEU A 315 6.48 -17.79 -8.06
CA LEU A 315 5.22 -17.80 -8.81
C LEU A 315 3.98 -18.22 -7.97
N LEU A 316 4.08 -19.28 -7.17
CA LEU A 316 2.93 -19.76 -6.41
C LEU A 316 2.55 -18.83 -5.24
N PRO A 317 3.50 -18.38 -4.39
CA PRO A 317 3.24 -17.37 -3.36
C PRO A 317 2.59 -16.10 -3.92
N ILE A 318 3.11 -15.51 -5.01
CA ILE A 318 2.53 -14.27 -5.53
C ILE A 318 1.10 -14.46 -6.05
N GLN A 319 0.81 -15.59 -6.69
CA GLN A 319 -0.54 -15.91 -7.15
C GLN A 319 -1.51 -16.04 -5.97
N ARG A 320 -1.08 -16.69 -4.87
CA ARG A 320 -1.88 -16.78 -3.64
C ARG A 320 -2.12 -15.41 -3.01
N HIS A 321 -1.07 -14.59 -2.90
CA HIS A 321 -1.17 -13.22 -2.39
C HIS A 321 -2.24 -12.46 -3.18
N HIS A 322 -2.11 -12.41 -4.50
CA HIS A 322 -3.03 -11.66 -5.32
C HIS A 322 -4.45 -12.20 -5.28
N ALA A 323 -4.65 -13.52 -5.26
CA ALA A 323 -5.97 -14.11 -5.18
C ALA A 323 -6.68 -13.74 -3.86
N ALA A 324 -5.98 -13.91 -2.73
CA ALA A 324 -6.51 -13.56 -1.42
C ALA A 324 -6.77 -12.06 -1.32
N PHE A 325 -5.80 -11.23 -1.71
CA PHE A 325 -5.90 -9.77 -1.69
C PHE A 325 -7.06 -9.26 -2.54
N SER A 326 -7.15 -9.67 -3.82
CA SER A 326 -8.27 -9.26 -4.68
C SER A 326 -9.64 -9.71 -4.15
N THR A 327 -9.71 -10.87 -3.51
CA THR A 327 -10.96 -11.33 -2.87
C THR A 327 -11.33 -10.44 -1.68
N MET A 328 -10.37 -10.13 -0.82
CA MET A 328 -10.55 -9.26 0.36
C MET A 328 -11.03 -7.87 -0.05
N GLU A 329 -10.30 -7.21 -0.96
CA GLU A 329 -10.64 -5.88 -1.48
C GLU A 329 -11.98 -5.89 -2.22
N GLY A 330 -12.25 -6.94 -2.99
CA GLY A 330 -13.49 -7.11 -3.73
C GLY A 330 -14.72 -7.22 -2.84
N MET A 331 -14.62 -8.02 -1.76
CA MET A 331 -15.68 -8.14 -0.75
C MET A 331 -15.93 -6.80 -0.04
N ALA A 332 -14.87 -6.05 0.28
CA ALA A 332 -14.98 -4.77 0.96
C ALA A 332 -15.62 -3.70 0.05
N GLU A 333 -15.13 -3.55 -1.19
CA GLU A 333 -15.69 -2.60 -2.15
C GLU A 333 -17.16 -2.92 -2.50
N PHE A 334 -17.46 -4.20 -2.74
CA PHE A 334 -18.82 -4.65 -3.02
C PHE A 334 -19.76 -4.32 -1.85
N SER A 335 -19.31 -4.52 -0.61
CA SER A 335 -20.09 -4.22 0.59
C SER A 335 -20.32 -2.72 0.77
N VAL A 336 -19.27 -1.89 0.60
CA VAL A 336 -19.39 -0.42 0.64
C VAL A 336 -20.44 0.06 -0.34
N GLN A 337 -20.33 -0.34 -1.61
CA GLN A 337 -21.23 0.14 -2.68
C GLN A 337 -22.68 -0.30 -2.49
N ASN A 338 -22.93 -1.46 -1.88
CA ASN A 338 -24.30 -1.94 -1.66
C ASN A 338 -24.89 -1.44 -0.35
N ILE A 339 -24.10 -1.38 0.73
CA ILE A 339 -24.60 -0.92 2.02
C ILE A 339 -24.85 0.58 1.98
N LEU A 340 -23.92 1.38 1.46
CA LEU A 340 -24.03 2.84 1.41
C LEU A 340 -24.72 3.37 0.14
N LYS A 341 -25.30 2.50 -0.68
CA LYS A 341 -25.87 2.85 -2.00
C LYS A 341 -26.86 4.02 -1.97
N ASP A 342 -27.65 4.13 -0.92
CA ASP A 342 -28.69 5.15 -0.79
C ASP A 342 -28.35 6.16 0.32
N ASP A 343 -27.09 6.20 0.78
CA ASP A 343 -26.63 7.09 1.85
C ASP A 343 -26.22 8.45 1.28
N GLU A 344 -26.92 9.51 1.68
CA GLU A 344 -26.71 10.87 1.16
C GLU A 344 -25.30 11.40 1.44
N ASP A 345 -24.76 11.12 2.64
CA ASP A 345 -23.39 11.54 2.99
C ASP A 345 -22.36 10.84 2.11
N PHE A 346 -22.56 9.55 1.84
CA PHE A 346 -21.70 8.80 0.93
C PHE A 346 -21.77 9.35 -0.49
N HIS A 347 -22.96 9.68 -1.02
CA HIS A 347 -23.07 10.35 -2.32
C HIS A 347 -22.38 11.70 -2.35
N GLN A 348 -22.49 12.47 -1.27
CA GLN A 348 -21.81 13.75 -1.17
C GLN A 348 -20.29 13.58 -1.09
N TYR A 349 -19.81 12.51 -0.44
CA TYR A 349 -18.39 12.14 -0.44
C TYR A 349 -17.89 11.88 -1.86
N LEU A 350 -18.61 11.06 -2.63
CA LEU A 350 -18.28 10.76 -4.03
C LEU A 350 -18.18 12.04 -4.87
N ALA A 351 -19.12 12.98 -4.69
CA ALA A 351 -19.16 14.23 -5.43
C ALA A 351 -18.08 15.24 -5.01
N THR A 352 -17.66 15.24 -3.75
CA THR A 352 -16.81 16.31 -3.17
C THR A 352 -15.34 15.92 -3.11
N PHE A 353 -15.04 14.65 -2.85
CA PHE A 353 -13.68 14.20 -2.50
C PHE A 353 -13.10 13.13 -3.43
N MET A 354 -13.92 12.33 -4.13
CA MET A 354 -13.43 11.25 -5.01
C MET A 354 -13.07 11.71 -6.44
N GLY A 355 -12.26 12.77 -6.57
CA GLY A 355 -11.68 13.17 -7.86
C GLY A 355 -11.10 11.97 -8.65
N THR A 356 -11.28 12.00 -9.97
CA THR A 356 -11.04 10.88 -10.91
C THR A 356 -9.56 10.53 -11.04
N ASP A 357 -9.07 9.52 -10.31
CA ASP A 357 -7.76 8.91 -10.60
C ASP A 357 -7.86 7.38 -10.64
N ILE A 358 -7.57 6.81 -11.81
CA ILE A 358 -7.75 5.39 -12.12
C ILE A 358 -6.38 4.70 -12.08
N SER A 359 -6.00 4.16 -10.93
CA SER A 359 -4.74 3.42 -10.77
C SER A 359 -4.90 1.91 -10.97
N SER A 360 -3.79 1.17 -11.17
CA SER A 360 -3.78 -0.30 -11.27
C SER A 360 -4.31 -1.03 -10.03
N TYR A 361 -4.31 -0.35 -8.87
CA TYR A 361 -4.96 -0.82 -7.65
C TYR A 361 -6.49 -0.90 -7.82
N GLN A 362 -7.08 0.10 -8.48
CA GLN A 362 -8.51 0.16 -8.76
C GLN A 362 -8.95 -0.91 -9.76
N VAL A 363 -8.11 -1.26 -10.74
CA VAL A 363 -8.37 -2.37 -11.67
C VAL A 363 -8.48 -3.72 -10.93
N ARG A 364 -7.61 -3.97 -9.94
CA ARG A 364 -7.67 -5.21 -9.12
C ARG A 364 -8.83 -5.21 -8.14
N LYS A 365 -9.15 -4.05 -7.55
CA LYS A 365 -10.36 -3.84 -6.71
C LYS A 365 -11.62 -4.19 -7.51
N ASN A 366 -11.68 -3.71 -8.76
CA ASN A 366 -12.79 -3.97 -9.68
C ASN A 366 -12.96 -5.46 -10.04
N ILE A 367 -11.89 -6.20 -10.36
CA ILE A 367 -12.00 -7.65 -10.66
C ILE A 367 -12.56 -8.41 -9.45
N GLY A 368 -12.03 -8.14 -8.26
CA GLY A 368 -12.50 -8.77 -7.02
C GLY A 368 -13.96 -8.45 -6.72
N LYS A 369 -14.36 -7.19 -6.91
CA LYS A 369 -15.74 -6.73 -6.73
C LYS A 369 -16.68 -7.41 -7.71
N ASP A 370 -16.36 -7.43 -9.00
CA ASP A 370 -17.20 -8.01 -10.04
C ASP A 370 -17.38 -9.52 -9.78
N PHE A 371 -16.29 -10.21 -9.44
CA PHE A 371 -16.35 -11.61 -9.02
C PHE A 371 -17.25 -11.80 -7.80
N THR A 372 -17.10 -10.97 -6.76
CA THR A 372 -17.95 -11.02 -5.55
C THR A 372 -19.41 -10.82 -5.92
N GLY A 373 -19.72 -9.88 -6.81
CA GLY A 373 -21.07 -9.62 -7.31
C GLY A 373 -21.68 -10.81 -8.05
N VAL A 374 -20.90 -11.54 -8.85
CA VAL A 374 -21.36 -12.76 -9.54
C VAL A 374 -21.74 -13.85 -8.52
N VAL A 375 -20.92 -14.08 -7.50
CA VAL A 375 -21.22 -15.08 -6.45
C VAL A 375 -22.42 -14.62 -5.62
N PHE A 376 -22.49 -13.32 -5.28
CA PHE A 376 -23.61 -12.71 -4.56
C PHE A 376 -24.94 -12.83 -5.30
N GLY A 377 -24.95 -12.63 -6.62
CA GLY A 377 -26.16 -12.80 -7.42
C GLY A 377 -26.76 -14.20 -7.34
N LYS A 378 -25.94 -15.23 -7.06
CA LYS A 378 -26.37 -16.63 -6.96
C LYS A 378 -26.68 -17.07 -5.53
N TYR A 379 -25.95 -16.57 -4.55
CA TYR A 379 -26.00 -17.06 -3.17
C TYR A 379 -26.33 -16.00 -2.12
N GLY A 380 -26.60 -14.75 -2.50
CA GLY A 380 -26.91 -13.67 -1.55
C GLY A 380 -25.88 -13.55 -0.44
N LYS A 381 -26.35 -13.37 0.81
CA LYS A 381 -25.50 -13.17 1.99
C LYS A 381 -24.54 -14.33 2.27
N GLU A 382 -24.87 -15.56 1.88
CA GLU A 382 -24.02 -16.74 2.09
C GLU A 382 -22.68 -16.61 1.33
N THR A 383 -22.62 -15.75 0.32
CA THR A 383 -21.43 -15.45 -0.49
C THR A 383 -20.19 -15.18 0.33
N PHE A 384 -20.27 -14.31 1.34
CA PHE A 384 -19.09 -13.92 2.10
C PHE A 384 -18.52 -15.09 2.89
N GLN A 385 -19.38 -15.93 3.46
CA GLN A 385 -18.94 -17.17 4.12
C GLN A 385 -18.36 -18.17 3.13
N ILE A 386 -18.94 -18.27 1.92
CA ILE A 386 -18.44 -19.13 0.84
C ILE A 386 -17.02 -18.70 0.43
N LEU A 387 -16.81 -17.40 0.17
CA LEU A 387 -15.53 -16.85 -0.27
C LEU A 387 -14.43 -16.99 0.80
N ILE A 388 -14.77 -16.81 2.08
CA ILE A 388 -13.82 -17.00 3.20
C ILE A 388 -13.45 -18.47 3.38
N LYS A 389 -14.40 -19.41 3.17
CA LYS A 389 -14.15 -20.85 3.32
C LYS A 389 -13.48 -21.47 2.10
N ASN A 390 -13.78 -20.96 0.92
CA ASN A 390 -13.28 -21.44 -0.36
C ASN A 390 -12.75 -20.24 -1.16
N PRO A 391 -11.57 -19.71 -0.84
CA PRO A 391 -11.00 -18.61 -1.61
C PRO A 391 -10.84 -18.99 -3.09
N PRO A 392 -11.10 -18.05 -4.03
CA PRO A 392 -10.86 -18.29 -5.44
C PRO A 392 -9.36 -18.30 -5.75
N THR A 393 -8.99 -18.93 -6.84
CA THR A 393 -7.69 -18.73 -7.48
C THR A 393 -7.69 -17.47 -8.34
N THR A 394 -6.51 -17.01 -8.75
CA THR A 394 -6.34 -15.93 -9.71
C THR A 394 -7.06 -16.17 -11.04
N ARG A 395 -7.09 -17.42 -11.52
CA ARG A 395 -7.81 -17.83 -12.73
C ARG A 395 -9.32 -17.75 -12.54
N GLU A 396 -9.80 -18.17 -11.38
CA GLU A 396 -11.22 -18.14 -11.02
C GLU A 396 -11.75 -16.71 -10.79
N LEU A 397 -10.91 -15.79 -10.31
CA LEU A 397 -11.24 -14.37 -10.26
C LEU A 397 -11.50 -13.79 -11.66
N LYS A 398 -10.78 -14.26 -12.68
CA LYS A 398 -10.96 -13.85 -14.09
C LYS A 398 -12.13 -14.56 -14.77
N ASP A 399 -12.37 -15.82 -14.41
CA ASP A 399 -13.50 -16.62 -14.90
C ASP A 399 -14.30 -17.20 -13.72
N PRO A 400 -15.29 -16.44 -13.22
CA PRO A 400 -16.11 -16.85 -12.09
C PRO A 400 -16.86 -18.18 -12.31
N GLN A 401 -17.08 -18.60 -13.57
CA GLN A 401 -17.74 -19.88 -13.85
C GLN A 401 -16.91 -21.08 -13.43
N LEU A 402 -15.57 -20.97 -13.47
CA LEU A 402 -14.68 -22.02 -12.96
C LEU A 402 -14.84 -22.20 -11.45
N TYR A 403 -14.93 -21.08 -10.73
CA TYR A 403 -15.17 -21.08 -9.28
C TYR A 403 -16.49 -21.77 -8.94
N LEU A 404 -17.56 -21.36 -9.63
CA LEU A 404 -18.89 -21.88 -9.40
C LEU A 404 -18.99 -23.38 -9.65
N LYS A 405 -18.23 -23.94 -10.61
CA LYS A 405 -18.17 -25.39 -10.88
C LYS A 405 -17.32 -26.16 -9.88
N ARG A 406 -16.32 -25.52 -9.24
CA ARG A 406 -15.45 -26.16 -8.26
C ARG A 406 -16.15 -26.28 -6.91
N VAL A 407 -16.86 -25.22 -6.51
CA VAL A 407 -17.41 -25.09 -5.16
C VAL A 407 -18.83 -25.67 -5.06
N PHE A 408 -19.55 -25.80 -6.17
CA PHE A 408 -20.94 -26.27 -6.26
C PHE A 408 -21.13 -27.21 -7.44
#